data_AF-A0A3D2G0M4-F1
#
_entry.id   AF-A0A3D2G0M4-F1
#
_cell.length_a   1.000
_cell.length_b   1.000
_cell.length_c   1.000
_cell.angle_alpha   90.00
_cell.angle_beta   90.00
_cell.angle_gamma   90.00
#
_symmetry.space_group_name_H-M   'P 1'
#
loop_
_entity.id
_entity.type
_entity.pdbx_description
1 polymer ?
#
loop_
_entity_poly.entity_id
_entity_poly.type
_entity_poly.pdbx_seq_one_letter_code
_entity_poly.pdbx_strand_id
1 'polypeptide(L)'
;MSERYTRLFALEENLYSEGSPVIISAGALLKDNQSGAILVQLKVKNISRRRLRAAIVRIFSYDSFGKPTGTEEKEYLDLMVVRGEEFGQKVLIPVSNAAARSFTATVTCVGFTDGTVWNYADEEQSVLPNPRLLAKELKDSELLKQYRLKYGANAQVLPEEYKDIWYCTCGAINHACEEVCYLCGQKKADVFPLNIEALEKEKCARLYIEKEKAAEEEAERKKAAATRLNRIKRIARAVAPILCVCIVFVIVLTQVILPQRRNTDTRDVGGNDPSCAISEETGKEIADGEQNKPHQEEKNLAEVEAGDIVSFGLYEQDNAESNGKEKIKWIVLTKEENRLLVISRYALDCQPYNARYVDTTWEVCTLRRWLNEEFFQMAFSDSEKEKISTVTVAADPNPDYSTDPGEETSDKVFLLSIKEVNEYFHSDEDRICEATDYAEENGGLTSDGYTKNGEATCWWWLRSPGFFQNSAARVHYDGSIYCSGRGVGDTGGCVRPAMWIDLEA
;
A
#
# COMPACT_ATOMS: atom_id res chain seq x y z
N MET A 1 12.32 24.15 -20.73
CA MET A 1 13.68 23.62 -20.94
C MET A 1 13.56 22.53 -21.98
N SER A 2 14.29 22.58 -23.10
CA SER A 2 14.25 21.50 -24.10
C SER A 2 14.92 20.25 -23.53
N GLU A 3 14.29 19.09 -23.67
CA GLU A 3 14.89 17.80 -23.30
C GLU A 3 16.26 17.62 -23.96
N ARG A 4 17.27 17.22 -23.18
CA ARG A 4 18.66 17.05 -23.70
C ARG A 4 18.76 15.89 -24.68
N TYR A 5 18.01 14.81 -24.44
CA TYR A 5 18.03 13.60 -25.26
C TYR A 5 16.63 13.29 -25.77
N THR A 6 16.52 12.95 -27.05
CA THR A 6 15.29 12.43 -27.65
C THR A 6 15.47 10.96 -27.98
N ARG A 7 14.54 10.12 -27.53
CA ARG A 7 14.54 8.68 -27.85
C ARG A 7 14.07 8.47 -29.30
N LEU A 8 14.91 7.82 -30.10
CA LEU A 8 14.62 7.49 -31.50
C LEU A 8 14.07 6.06 -31.67
N PHE A 9 14.55 5.14 -30.83
CA PHE A 9 14.19 3.72 -30.89
C PHE A 9 14.44 3.06 -29.54
N ALA A 10 13.70 1.99 -29.25
CA ALA A 10 13.90 1.15 -28.08
C ALA A 10 13.94 -0.32 -28.53
N LEU A 11 14.86 -1.09 -27.96
CA LEU A 11 14.85 -2.55 -28.07
C LEU A 11 13.65 -3.12 -27.32
N GLU A 12 13.23 -4.31 -27.74
CA GLU A 12 12.36 -5.14 -26.92
C GLU A 12 13.07 -5.47 -25.60
N GLU A 13 12.29 -5.57 -24.53
CA GLU A 13 12.83 -5.84 -23.21
C GLU A 13 13.22 -7.32 -23.06
N ASN A 14 14.20 -7.59 -22.21
CA ASN A 14 14.63 -8.94 -21.83
C ASN A 14 15.07 -9.84 -23.00
N LEU A 15 15.93 -9.32 -23.88
CA LEU A 15 16.55 -10.11 -24.95
C LEU A 15 17.58 -11.11 -24.41
N TYR A 16 17.45 -12.37 -24.82
CA TYR A 16 18.25 -13.49 -24.33
C TYR A 16 18.63 -14.48 -25.43
N SER A 17 19.84 -15.02 -25.35
CA SER A 17 20.34 -16.13 -26.18
C SER A 17 20.70 -17.29 -25.27
N GLU A 18 20.44 -18.53 -25.72
CA GLU A 18 20.66 -19.73 -24.92
C GLU A 18 22.12 -19.84 -24.44
N GLY A 19 22.31 -20.22 -23.18
CA GLY A 19 23.62 -20.31 -22.54
C GLY A 19 24.25 -18.97 -22.16
N SER A 20 23.63 -17.82 -22.49
CA SER A 20 24.16 -16.51 -22.14
C SER A 20 24.16 -16.30 -20.62
N PRO A 21 25.25 -15.82 -20.02
CA PRO A 21 25.29 -15.48 -18.59
C PRO A 21 24.57 -14.16 -18.27
N VAL A 22 24.07 -13.46 -19.28
CA VAL A 22 23.45 -12.13 -19.17
C VAL A 22 22.19 -11.99 -20.02
N ILE A 23 21.31 -11.07 -19.63
CA ILE A 23 20.13 -10.65 -20.39
C ILE A 23 20.29 -9.16 -20.72
N ILE A 24 19.95 -8.76 -21.95
CA ILE A 24 19.80 -7.34 -22.27
C ILE A 24 18.38 -6.94 -21.85
N SER A 25 18.26 -6.36 -20.65
CA SER A 25 16.97 -5.99 -20.07
C SER A 25 16.29 -4.88 -20.84
N ALA A 26 17.05 -3.90 -21.35
CA ALA A 26 16.53 -2.82 -22.18
C ALA A 26 17.65 -2.18 -23.01
N GLY A 27 17.27 -1.47 -24.07
CA GLY A 27 18.19 -0.61 -24.79
C GLY A 27 17.47 0.50 -25.55
N ALA A 28 18.11 1.65 -25.70
CA ALA A 28 17.55 2.79 -26.39
C ALA A 28 18.57 3.45 -27.31
N LEU A 29 18.09 3.90 -28.47
CA LEU A 29 18.81 4.79 -29.38
C LEU A 29 18.36 6.21 -29.08
N LEU A 30 19.31 7.08 -28.75
CA LEU A 30 19.10 8.44 -28.31
C LEU A 30 19.75 9.41 -29.28
N LYS A 31 19.10 10.54 -29.51
CA LYS A 31 19.68 11.71 -30.15
C LYS A 31 19.96 12.75 -29.08
N ASP A 32 21.20 13.19 -28.97
CA ASP A 32 21.53 14.38 -28.19
C ASP A 32 21.09 15.63 -28.97
N ASN A 33 20.18 16.41 -28.40
CA ASN A 33 19.62 17.60 -29.04
C ASN A 33 20.59 18.78 -29.08
N GLN A 34 21.68 18.73 -28.31
CA GLN A 34 22.72 19.76 -28.32
C GLN A 34 23.80 19.46 -29.37
N SER A 35 24.34 18.24 -29.36
CA SER A 35 25.43 17.85 -30.27
C SER A 35 24.96 17.25 -31.59
N GLY A 36 23.71 16.78 -31.66
CA GLY A 36 23.19 15.99 -32.78
C GLY A 36 23.71 14.54 -32.80
N ALA A 37 24.51 14.13 -31.82
CA ALA A 37 25.10 12.80 -31.76
C ALA A 37 24.03 11.72 -31.55
N ILE A 38 24.24 10.57 -32.19
CA ILE A 38 23.42 9.36 -31.99
C ILE A 38 24.15 8.45 -31.02
N LEU A 39 23.45 8.05 -29.96
CA LEU A 39 23.99 7.34 -28.81
C LEU A 39 23.13 6.13 -28.51
N VAL A 40 23.75 4.98 -28.25
CA VAL A 40 23.07 3.79 -27.72
C VAL A 40 23.30 3.73 -26.22
N GLN A 41 22.24 3.44 -25.48
CA GLN A 41 22.27 3.13 -24.06
C GLN A 41 21.72 1.73 -23.86
N LEU A 42 22.42 0.90 -23.10
CA LEU A 42 22.02 -0.50 -22.84
C LEU A 42 21.91 -0.74 -21.35
N LYS A 43 20.95 -1.55 -20.94
CA LYS A 43 20.83 -2.08 -19.59
C LYS A 43 20.97 -3.59 -19.67
N VAL A 44 21.99 -4.14 -19.03
CA VAL A 44 22.35 -5.56 -19.11
C VAL A 44 22.38 -6.15 -17.70
N LYS A 45 21.73 -7.29 -17.49
CA LYS A 45 21.58 -7.96 -16.19
C LYS A 45 22.41 -9.25 -16.14
N ASN A 46 23.16 -9.48 -15.05
CA ASN A 46 23.81 -10.76 -14.82
C ASN A 46 22.82 -11.80 -14.30
N ILE A 47 22.68 -12.93 -14.99
CA ILE A 47 21.85 -14.06 -14.52
C ILE A 47 22.67 -15.26 -14.09
N SER A 48 23.98 -15.24 -14.32
CA SER A 48 24.87 -16.32 -13.91
C SER A 48 25.23 -16.26 -12.42
N ARG A 49 25.60 -17.40 -11.83
CA ARG A 49 26.14 -17.46 -10.45
C ARG A 49 27.50 -16.77 -10.31
N ARG A 50 28.23 -16.61 -11.41
CA ARG A 50 29.59 -16.08 -11.41
C ARG A 50 29.52 -14.55 -11.47
N ARG A 51 30.42 -13.90 -10.74
CA ARG A 51 30.56 -12.44 -10.79
C ARG A 51 31.21 -12.04 -12.11
N LEU A 52 30.66 -11.03 -12.78
CA LEU A 52 31.21 -10.52 -14.03
C LEU A 52 32.37 -9.58 -13.75
N ARG A 53 33.42 -9.70 -14.56
CA ARG A 53 34.60 -8.82 -14.59
C ARG A 53 34.62 -7.93 -15.83
N ALA A 54 34.16 -8.46 -16.96
CA ALA A 54 34.10 -7.72 -18.22
C ALA A 54 32.98 -8.27 -19.11
N ALA A 55 32.48 -7.45 -20.03
CA ALA A 55 31.57 -7.86 -21.07
C ALA A 55 31.82 -7.08 -22.36
N ILE A 56 31.68 -7.73 -23.51
CA ILE A 56 31.75 -7.10 -24.83
C ILE A 56 30.38 -7.20 -25.48
N VAL A 57 29.88 -6.07 -25.95
CA VAL A 57 28.59 -5.99 -26.65
C VAL A 57 28.81 -5.44 -28.04
N ARG A 58 28.32 -6.16 -29.04
CA ARG A 58 28.30 -5.75 -30.43
C ARG A 58 26.95 -5.12 -30.76
N ILE A 59 26.98 -3.97 -31.41
CA ILE A 59 25.82 -3.19 -31.81
C ILE A 59 25.80 -3.08 -33.32
N PHE A 60 24.70 -3.49 -33.95
CA PHE A 60 24.47 -3.27 -35.37
C PHE A 60 23.39 -2.20 -35.54
N SER A 61 23.69 -1.13 -36.27
CA SER A 61 22.77 -0.02 -36.47
C SER A 61 22.17 -0.02 -37.88
N TYR A 62 20.95 0.47 -38.01
CA TYR A 62 20.20 0.55 -39.27
C TYR A 62 19.59 1.95 -39.46
N ASP A 63 19.42 2.37 -40.70
CA ASP A 63 18.75 3.63 -41.04
C ASP A 63 17.22 3.52 -40.99
N SER A 64 16.50 4.60 -41.33
CA SER A 64 15.03 4.63 -41.38
C SER A 64 14.41 3.60 -42.34
N PHE A 65 15.20 3.03 -43.25
CA PHE A 65 14.76 2.06 -44.26
C PHE A 65 15.21 0.63 -43.92
N GLY A 66 15.80 0.41 -42.73
CA GLY A 66 16.29 -0.89 -42.29
C GLY A 66 17.61 -1.31 -42.94
N LYS A 67 18.33 -0.41 -43.63
CA LYS A 67 19.63 -0.73 -44.23
C LYS A 67 20.73 -0.63 -43.17
N PRO A 68 21.69 -1.58 -43.11
CA PRO A 68 22.82 -1.50 -42.19
C PRO A 68 23.63 -0.22 -42.39
N THR A 69 23.93 0.46 -41.28
CA THR A 69 24.65 1.75 -41.26
C THR A 69 26.03 1.67 -40.62
N GLY A 70 26.28 0.65 -39.80
CA GLY A 70 27.54 0.45 -39.10
C GLY A 70 27.45 -0.65 -38.04
N THR A 71 28.61 -0.98 -37.49
CA THR A 71 28.77 -1.93 -36.39
C THR A 71 29.74 -1.34 -35.38
N GLU A 72 29.34 -1.29 -34.12
CA GLU A 72 30.16 -0.79 -33.03
C GLU A 72 30.34 -1.90 -31.98
N GLU A 73 31.49 -1.92 -31.32
CA GLU A 73 31.75 -2.81 -30.19
C GLU A 73 32.03 -1.99 -28.94
N LYS A 74 31.35 -2.33 -27.85
CA LYS A 74 31.55 -1.72 -26.54
C LYS A 74 32.09 -2.74 -25.55
N GLU A 75 33.28 -2.47 -25.06
CA GLU A 75 33.86 -3.15 -23.91
C GLU A 75 33.45 -2.46 -22.61
N TYR A 76 32.89 -3.26 -21.71
CA TYR A 76 32.66 -2.94 -20.31
C TYR A 76 33.74 -3.66 -19.51
N LEU A 77 34.63 -2.88 -18.88
CA LEU A 77 35.76 -3.38 -18.10
C LEU A 77 35.54 -3.09 -16.62
N ASP A 78 36.35 -3.75 -15.77
CA ASP A 78 36.38 -3.54 -14.31
C ASP A 78 35.00 -3.67 -13.64
N LEU A 79 34.18 -4.59 -14.17
CA LEU A 79 32.88 -4.91 -13.59
C LEU A 79 33.06 -5.72 -12.30
N MET A 80 32.10 -5.55 -11.39
CA MET A 80 31.97 -6.34 -10.15
C MET A 80 30.52 -6.80 -9.95
N VAL A 81 29.84 -7.10 -11.05
CA VAL A 81 28.39 -7.32 -11.11
C VAL A 81 28.06 -8.72 -10.62
N VAL A 82 27.36 -8.83 -9.50
CA VAL A 82 26.87 -10.12 -8.99
C VAL A 82 25.57 -10.52 -9.67
N ARG A 83 25.12 -11.76 -9.44
CA ARG A 83 23.86 -12.25 -10.01
C ARG A 83 22.69 -11.35 -9.60
N GLY A 84 21.86 -10.99 -10.57
CA GLY A 84 20.68 -10.13 -10.38
C GLY A 84 20.96 -8.64 -10.58
N GLU A 85 22.22 -8.20 -10.50
CA GLU A 85 22.59 -6.79 -10.72
C GLU A 85 22.67 -6.44 -12.21
N GLU A 86 22.57 -5.14 -12.49
CA GLU A 86 22.53 -4.57 -13.83
C GLU A 86 23.68 -3.58 -14.06
N PHE A 87 24.17 -3.51 -15.29
CA PHE A 87 25.21 -2.59 -15.73
C PHE A 87 24.92 -2.01 -17.12
N GLY A 88 25.72 -1.01 -17.52
CA GLY A 88 25.65 -0.34 -18.83
C GLY A 88 24.70 0.84 -18.89
N GLN A 89 23.71 0.93 -18.00
CA GLN A 89 22.63 1.92 -18.05
C GLN A 89 23.08 3.37 -17.84
N LYS A 90 24.33 3.59 -17.40
CA LYS A 90 24.93 4.93 -17.26
C LYS A 90 25.93 5.28 -18.36
N VAL A 91 26.10 4.40 -19.34
CA VAL A 91 27.10 4.51 -20.41
C VAL A 91 26.40 4.79 -21.73
N LEU A 92 26.78 5.89 -22.37
CA LEU A 92 26.33 6.26 -23.70
C LEU A 92 27.38 5.82 -24.71
N ILE A 93 26.98 4.99 -25.66
CA ILE A 93 27.83 4.41 -26.71
C ILE A 93 27.60 5.21 -27.99
N PRO A 94 28.58 5.99 -28.48
CA PRO A 94 28.43 6.71 -29.73
C PRO A 94 28.25 5.75 -30.91
N VAL A 95 27.32 6.08 -31.80
CA VAL A 95 27.14 5.40 -33.09
C VAL A 95 27.78 6.28 -34.16
N SER A 96 28.69 5.71 -34.97
CA SER A 96 29.45 6.50 -35.95
C SER A 96 28.57 7.15 -37.02
N ASN A 97 27.45 6.51 -37.38
CA ASN A 97 26.55 7.00 -38.42
C ASN A 97 25.34 7.74 -37.83
N ALA A 98 25.30 9.06 -38.02
CA ALA A 98 24.21 9.92 -37.52
C ALA A 98 22.83 9.63 -38.16
N ALA A 99 22.79 8.86 -39.26
CA ALA A 99 21.54 8.42 -39.89
C ALA A 99 20.89 7.20 -39.21
N ALA A 100 21.54 6.58 -38.22
CA ALA A 100 20.98 5.44 -37.50
C ALA A 100 19.64 5.80 -36.85
N ARG A 101 18.64 4.93 -37.04
CA ARG A 101 17.28 5.05 -36.48
C ARG A 101 16.81 3.81 -35.76
N SER A 102 17.45 2.67 -35.94
CA SER A 102 17.25 1.48 -35.10
C SER A 102 18.57 0.74 -34.92
N PHE A 103 18.61 -0.22 -34.00
CA PHE A 103 19.78 -1.05 -33.77
C PHE A 103 19.39 -2.41 -33.18
N THR A 104 20.31 -3.37 -33.28
CA THR A 104 20.31 -4.61 -32.50
C THR A 104 21.56 -4.66 -31.64
N ALA A 105 21.51 -5.39 -30.53
CA ALA A 105 22.64 -5.54 -29.62
C ALA A 105 22.78 -6.99 -29.16
N THR A 106 24.01 -7.51 -29.21
CA THR A 106 24.32 -8.88 -28.81
C THR A 106 25.56 -8.88 -27.93
N VAL A 107 25.48 -9.53 -26.78
CA VAL A 107 26.65 -9.73 -25.91
C VAL A 107 27.48 -10.86 -26.50
N THR A 108 28.70 -10.55 -26.95
CA THR A 108 29.56 -11.49 -27.67
C THR A 108 30.55 -12.21 -26.76
N CYS A 109 30.92 -11.60 -25.64
CA CYS A 109 31.89 -12.15 -24.71
C CYS A 109 31.62 -11.65 -23.28
N VAL A 110 31.78 -12.54 -22.30
CA VAL A 110 31.67 -12.21 -20.87
C VAL A 110 32.82 -12.86 -20.12
N GLY A 111 33.64 -12.04 -19.45
CA GLY A 111 34.72 -12.48 -18.58
C GLY A 111 34.28 -12.49 -17.12
N PHE A 112 34.60 -13.56 -16.39
CA PHE A 112 34.25 -13.72 -14.98
C PHE A 112 35.44 -13.43 -14.06
N THR A 113 35.17 -13.14 -12.79
CA THR A 113 36.23 -12.89 -11.80
C THR A 113 37.07 -14.12 -11.46
N ASP A 114 36.58 -15.33 -11.74
CA ASP A 114 37.32 -16.59 -11.58
C ASP A 114 38.28 -16.88 -12.75
N GLY A 115 38.35 -15.98 -13.74
CA GLY A 115 39.21 -16.10 -14.92
C GLY A 115 38.59 -16.88 -16.08
N THR A 116 37.40 -17.46 -15.91
CA THR A 116 36.68 -18.11 -17.02
C THR A 116 36.05 -17.08 -17.96
N VAL A 117 35.79 -17.50 -19.20
CA VAL A 117 35.20 -16.65 -20.24
C VAL A 117 34.06 -17.41 -20.91
N TRP A 118 32.95 -16.73 -21.13
CA TRP A 118 31.87 -17.18 -22.00
C TRP A 118 31.94 -16.43 -23.32
N ASN A 119 31.77 -17.14 -24.43
CA ASN A 119 31.72 -16.58 -25.78
C ASN A 119 30.37 -16.92 -26.40
N TYR A 120 29.81 -15.96 -27.12
CA TYR A 120 28.59 -16.14 -27.88
C TYR A 120 28.78 -17.18 -28.98
N ALA A 121 27.82 -18.10 -29.07
CA ALA A 121 27.87 -19.24 -29.98
C ALA A 121 26.96 -19.07 -31.22
N ASP A 122 26.68 -17.82 -31.62
CA ASP A 122 25.77 -17.48 -32.73
C ASP A 122 24.33 -18.02 -32.54
N GLU A 123 23.91 -18.18 -31.28
CA GLU A 123 22.58 -18.66 -30.89
C GLU A 123 21.48 -17.60 -31.08
N GLU A 124 20.30 -18.02 -31.54
CA GLU A 124 19.19 -17.11 -31.80
C GLU A 124 18.77 -16.34 -30.53
N GLN A 125 18.83 -15.01 -30.63
CA GLN A 125 18.39 -14.10 -29.59
C GLN A 125 16.88 -13.88 -29.70
N SER A 126 16.17 -14.06 -28.58
CA SER A 126 14.73 -13.88 -28.51
C SER A 126 14.33 -13.13 -27.24
N VAL A 127 13.15 -12.53 -27.27
CA VAL A 127 12.54 -11.91 -26.08
C VAL A 127 12.14 -13.01 -25.11
N LEU A 128 12.57 -12.87 -23.85
CA LEU A 128 12.04 -13.70 -22.78
C LEU A 128 10.60 -13.28 -22.46
N PRO A 129 9.67 -14.24 -22.30
CA PRO A 129 8.32 -13.90 -21.87
C PRO A 129 8.38 -13.26 -20.49
N ASN A 130 7.54 -12.24 -20.29
CA ASN A 130 7.37 -11.63 -18.98
C ASN A 130 6.74 -12.66 -18.02
N PRO A 131 7.23 -12.76 -16.77
CA PRO A 131 6.69 -13.69 -15.79
C PRO A 131 5.18 -13.54 -15.62
N ARG A 132 4.46 -14.66 -15.62
CA ARG A 132 3.02 -14.69 -15.40
C ARG A 132 2.70 -14.42 -13.94
N LEU A 133 2.28 -13.20 -13.65
CA LEU A 133 1.94 -12.75 -12.29
C LEU A 133 0.77 -13.54 -11.72
N LEU A 134 0.92 -14.04 -10.49
CA LEU A 134 -0.11 -14.86 -9.84
C LEU A 134 -1.45 -14.14 -9.73
N ALA A 135 -1.46 -12.86 -9.35
CA ALA A 135 -2.69 -12.09 -9.17
C ALA A 135 -3.51 -11.96 -10.47
N LYS A 136 -2.82 -11.87 -11.62
CA LYS A 136 -3.46 -11.78 -12.94
C LYS A 136 -4.05 -13.12 -13.39
N GLU A 137 -3.36 -14.21 -13.07
CA GLU A 137 -3.71 -15.57 -13.50
C GLU A 137 -4.74 -16.22 -12.56
N LEU A 138 -4.52 -16.11 -11.25
CA LEU A 138 -5.36 -16.65 -10.19
C LEU A 138 -6.14 -15.49 -9.56
N LYS A 139 -7.31 -15.19 -10.13
CA LYS A 139 -8.20 -14.11 -9.66
C LYS A 139 -8.84 -14.36 -8.29
N ASP A 140 -8.73 -15.58 -7.77
CA ASP A 140 -9.30 -15.99 -6.48
C ASP A 140 -8.29 -15.76 -5.36
N SER A 141 -8.61 -14.85 -4.43
CA SER A 141 -7.78 -14.48 -3.29
C SER A 141 -7.47 -15.64 -2.34
N GLU A 142 -8.40 -16.58 -2.14
CA GLU A 142 -8.17 -17.76 -1.30
C GLU A 142 -7.28 -18.79 -2.00
N LEU A 143 -7.31 -18.82 -3.34
CA LEU A 143 -6.41 -19.64 -4.14
C LEU A 143 -4.99 -19.06 -4.15
N LEU A 144 -4.84 -17.73 -4.23
CA LEU A 144 -3.55 -17.05 -4.05
C LEU A 144 -2.96 -17.32 -2.67
N LYS A 145 -3.78 -17.25 -1.62
CA LYS A 145 -3.38 -17.60 -0.26
C LYS A 145 -2.92 -19.05 -0.18
N GLN A 146 -3.68 -19.97 -0.77
CA GLN A 146 -3.29 -21.39 -0.81
C GLN A 146 -1.97 -21.61 -1.57
N TYR A 147 -1.77 -20.90 -2.68
CA TYR A 147 -0.54 -20.96 -3.47
C TYR A 147 0.67 -20.52 -2.64
N ARG A 148 0.56 -19.37 -1.94
CA ARG A 148 1.63 -18.84 -1.06
C ARG A 148 1.89 -19.72 0.16
N LEU A 149 0.87 -20.40 0.69
CA LEU A 149 1.07 -21.40 1.75
C LEU A 149 1.89 -22.60 1.26
N LYS A 150 1.71 -23.03 0.01
CA LYS A 150 2.41 -24.19 -0.56
C LYS A 150 3.83 -23.87 -1.02
N TYR A 151 4.00 -22.77 -1.76
CA TYR A 151 5.27 -22.43 -2.42
C TYR A 151 6.05 -21.29 -1.74
N GLY A 152 5.54 -20.77 -0.61
CA GLY A 152 6.18 -19.75 0.19
C GLY A 152 5.53 -18.36 0.07
N ALA A 153 5.63 -17.57 1.13
CA ALA A 153 5.01 -16.25 1.24
C ALA A 153 5.44 -15.28 0.13
N ASN A 154 6.69 -15.39 -0.34
CA ASN A 154 7.27 -14.55 -1.38
C ASN A 154 6.95 -15.02 -2.80
N ALA A 155 6.02 -15.97 -2.97
CA ALA A 155 5.64 -16.43 -4.28
C ALA A 155 4.75 -15.38 -4.99
N GLN A 156 5.18 -14.95 -6.17
CA GLN A 156 4.62 -13.84 -6.94
C GLN A 156 4.22 -14.24 -8.36
N VAL A 157 4.85 -15.27 -8.94
CA VAL A 157 4.64 -15.67 -10.34
C VAL A 157 4.42 -17.17 -10.48
N LEU A 158 3.82 -17.59 -11.59
CA LEU A 158 3.78 -19.00 -11.97
C LEU A 158 5.17 -19.43 -12.48
N PRO A 159 5.65 -20.63 -12.10
CA PRO A 159 6.90 -21.16 -12.61
C PRO A 159 6.74 -21.54 -14.07
N GLU A 160 7.73 -21.21 -14.88
CA GLU A 160 7.73 -21.45 -16.32
C GLU A 160 9.14 -21.78 -16.80
N GLU A 161 9.26 -22.71 -17.74
CA GLU A 161 10.53 -23.04 -18.39
C GLU A 161 10.61 -22.34 -19.73
N TYR A 162 11.80 -21.83 -20.06
CA TYR A 162 12.07 -21.21 -21.34
C TYR A 162 13.50 -21.51 -21.77
N LYS A 163 13.69 -22.22 -22.89
CA LYS A 163 15.01 -22.66 -23.36
C LYS A 163 15.81 -23.34 -22.23
N ASP A 164 17.00 -22.83 -21.92
CA ASP A 164 17.90 -23.30 -20.86
C ASP A 164 17.73 -22.55 -19.53
N ILE A 165 16.63 -21.84 -19.32
CA ILE A 165 16.29 -21.15 -18.07
C ILE A 165 14.90 -21.51 -17.55
N TRP A 166 14.66 -21.22 -16.28
CA TRP A 166 13.37 -21.36 -15.64
C TRP A 166 13.11 -20.23 -14.63
N TYR A 167 11.86 -19.78 -14.58
CA TYR A 167 11.36 -18.83 -13.60
C TYR A 167 10.92 -19.58 -12.35
N CYS A 168 11.45 -19.18 -11.20
CA CYS A 168 10.96 -19.66 -9.91
C CYS A 168 9.66 -18.93 -9.51
N THR A 169 8.90 -19.51 -8.58
CA THR A 169 7.68 -18.91 -8.02
C THR A 169 7.91 -17.54 -7.38
N CYS A 170 9.13 -17.24 -6.95
CA CYS A 170 9.50 -15.91 -6.42
C CYS A 170 9.92 -14.90 -7.51
N GLY A 171 9.86 -15.25 -8.80
CA GLY A 171 10.26 -14.38 -9.92
C GLY A 171 11.74 -14.46 -10.32
N ALA A 172 12.56 -15.22 -9.59
CA ALA A 172 13.99 -15.34 -9.91
C ALA A 172 14.24 -16.24 -11.13
N ILE A 173 15.14 -15.80 -12.01
CA ILE A 173 15.60 -16.56 -13.18
C ILE A 173 16.74 -17.50 -12.79
N ASN A 174 16.59 -18.77 -13.14
CA ASN A 174 17.57 -19.83 -12.90
C ASN A 174 17.90 -20.55 -14.20
N HIS A 175 19.13 -21.02 -14.37
CA HIS A 175 19.50 -21.90 -15.46
C HIS A 175 18.93 -23.31 -15.23
N ALA A 176 18.68 -24.04 -16.31
CA ALA A 176 18.11 -25.38 -16.28
C ALA A 176 18.97 -26.39 -15.52
N CYS A 177 20.29 -26.17 -15.46
CA CYS A 177 21.22 -26.97 -14.67
C CYS A 177 21.12 -26.71 -13.15
N GLU A 178 20.37 -25.70 -12.73
CA GLU A 178 20.16 -25.36 -11.33
C GLU A 178 18.87 -25.99 -10.82
N GLU A 179 19.00 -27.01 -9.96
CA GLU A 179 17.85 -27.69 -9.36
C GLU A 179 17.17 -26.87 -8.25
N VAL A 180 17.83 -25.82 -7.76
CA VAL A 180 17.39 -25.00 -6.63
C VAL A 180 17.47 -23.53 -7.00
N CYS A 181 16.41 -22.79 -6.68
CA CYS A 181 16.36 -21.35 -6.87
C CYS A 181 17.42 -20.67 -6.01
N TYR A 182 18.26 -19.84 -6.63
CA TYR A 182 19.33 -19.15 -5.90
C TYR A 182 18.82 -18.11 -4.89
N LEU A 183 17.58 -17.61 -5.07
CA LEU A 183 17.03 -16.52 -4.27
C LEU A 183 16.19 -17.04 -3.09
N CYS A 184 15.18 -17.88 -3.37
CA CYS A 184 14.26 -18.37 -2.34
C CYS A 184 14.54 -19.80 -1.87
N GLY A 185 15.48 -20.51 -2.49
CA GLY A 185 15.83 -21.89 -2.12
C GLY A 185 14.82 -22.96 -2.55
N GLN A 186 13.76 -22.61 -3.29
CA GLN A 186 12.79 -23.58 -3.79
C GLN A 186 13.42 -24.54 -4.79
N LYS A 187 13.07 -25.83 -4.69
CA LYS A 187 13.54 -26.84 -5.65
C LYS A 187 12.66 -26.83 -6.89
N LYS A 188 13.31 -26.93 -8.05
CA LYS A 188 12.65 -27.03 -9.36
C LYS A 188 11.63 -28.17 -9.40
N ALA A 189 12.01 -29.33 -8.87
CA ALA A 189 11.14 -30.52 -8.81
C ALA A 189 9.90 -30.34 -7.93
N ASP A 190 9.90 -29.41 -6.98
CA ASP A 190 8.75 -29.17 -6.08
C ASP A 190 7.78 -28.14 -6.69
N VAL A 191 8.26 -27.23 -7.55
CA VAL A 191 7.46 -26.14 -8.12
C VAL A 191 6.85 -26.48 -9.49
N PHE A 192 7.54 -27.24 -10.34
CA PHE A 192 7.06 -27.57 -11.69
C PHE A 192 5.92 -28.59 -11.78
N PRO A 193 5.69 -29.49 -10.81
CA PRO A 193 4.45 -30.27 -10.72
C PRO A 193 3.22 -29.42 -10.36
N LEU A 194 3.24 -28.12 -10.68
CA LEU A 194 2.18 -27.19 -10.37
C LEU A 194 0.88 -27.65 -11.03
N ASN A 195 -0.08 -28.01 -10.20
CA ASN A 195 -1.42 -28.38 -10.60
C ASN A 195 -2.42 -27.45 -9.90
N ILE A 196 -3.06 -26.59 -10.69
CA ILE A 196 -4.05 -25.62 -10.20
C ILE A 196 -5.27 -26.34 -9.61
N GLU A 197 -5.74 -27.42 -10.22
CA GLU A 197 -6.87 -28.21 -9.69
C GLU A 197 -6.53 -28.86 -8.34
N ALA A 198 -5.29 -29.31 -8.16
CA ALA A 198 -4.83 -29.84 -6.87
C ALA A 198 -4.80 -28.74 -5.79
N LEU A 199 -4.33 -27.54 -6.14
CA LEU A 199 -4.37 -26.37 -5.25
C LEU A 199 -5.81 -25.97 -4.90
N GLU A 200 -6.74 -26.04 -5.85
CA GLU A 200 -8.16 -25.77 -5.58
C GLU A 200 -8.76 -26.77 -4.59
N LYS A 201 -8.41 -28.05 -4.70
CA LYS A 201 -8.83 -29.07 -3.73
C LYS A 201 -8.26 -28.80 -2.34
N GLU A 202 -6.97 -28.46 -2.25
CA GLU A 202 -6.33 -28.07 -0.99
C GLU A 202 -6.99 -26.82 -0.38
N LYS A 203 -7.30 -25.81 -1.21
CA LYS A 203 -8.04 -24.60 -0.80
C LYS A 203 -9.41 -24.95 -0.24
N CYS A 204 -10.20 -25.77 -0.95
CA CYS A 204 -11.52 -26.19 -0.50
C CYS A 204 -11.47 -26.96 0.83
N ALA A 205 -10.49 -27.85 1.00
CA ALA A 205 -10.28 -28.59 2.25
C ALA A 205 -9.92 -27.64 3.42
N ARG A 206 -9.02 -26.67 3.19
CA ARG A 206 -8.67 -25.65 4.18
C ARG A 206 -9.89 -24.84 4.61
N LEU A 207 -10.65 -24.31 3.64
CA LEU A 207 -11.85 -23.50 3.91
C LEU A 207 -12.94 -24.29 4.64
N TYR A 208 -13.08 -25.59 4.35
CA TYR A 208 -13.99 -26.46 5.08
C TYR A 208 -13.61 -26.57 6.57
N ILE A 209 -12.33 -26.84 6.86
CA ILE A 209 -11.81 -26.93 8.23
C ILE A 209 -11.94 -25.58 8.97
N GLU A 210 -11.63 -24.48 8.30
CA GLU A 210 -11.78 -23.13 8.88
C GLU A 210 -13.25 -22.82 9.24
N LYS A 211 -14.21 -23.23 8.40
CA LYS A 211 -15.65 -23.09 8.68
C LYS A 211 -16.11 -23.95 9.84
N GLU A 212 -15.66 -25.20 9.93
CA GLU A 212 -15.98 -26.08 11.07
C GLU A 212 -15.48 -25.49 12.38
N LYS A 213 -14.21 -25.05 12.43
CA LYS A 213 -13.64 -24.40 13.62
C LYS A 213 -14.38 -23.12 14.00
N ALA A 214 -14.72 -22.27 13.03
CA ALA A 214 -15.49 -21.06 13.27
C ALA A 214 -16.89 -21.35 13.84
N ALA A 215 -17.55 -22.40 13.35
CA ALA A 215 -18.86 -22.84 13.84
C ALA A 215 -18.79 -23.41 15.26
N GLU A 216 -17.75 -24.19 15.56
CA GLU A 216 -17.46 -24.70 16.91
C GLU A 216 -17.22 -23.55 17.89
N GLU A 217 -16.35 -22.61 17.53
CA GLU A 217 -16.06 -21.41 18.33
C GLU A 217 -17.32 -20.55 18.54
N GLU A 218 -18.15 -20.35 17.52
CA GLU A 218 -19.42 -19.63 17.64
C GLU A 218 -20.41 -20.35 18.58
N ALA A 219 -20.50 -21.68 18.49
CA ALA A 219 -21.33 -22.48 19.38
C ALA A 219 -20.85 -22.39 20.84
N GLU A 220 -19.54 -22.41 21.08
CA GLU A 220 -18.96 -22.19 22.40
C GLU A 220 -19.22 -20.77 22.91
N ARG A 221 -19.08 -19.75 22.06
CA ARG A 221 -19.41 -18.36 22.39
C ARG A 221 -20.87 -18.20 22.79
N LYS A 222 -21.81 -18.81 22.06
CA LYS A 222 -23.25 -18.81 22.40
C LYS A 222 -23.52 -19.47 23.75
N LYS A 223 -22.88 -20.61 24.03
CA LYS A 223 -22.98 -21.28 25.35
C LYS A 223 -22.42 -20.43 26.48
N ALA A 224 -21.27 -19.79 26.28
CA ALA A 224 -20.65 -18.90 27.26
C ALA A 224 -21.51 -17.66 27.54
N ALA A 225 -22.05 -17.01 26.49
CA ALA A 225 -22.94 -15.85 26.61
C ALA A 225 -24.24 -16.19 27.34
N ALA A 226 -24.88 -17.33 27.01
CA ALA A 226 -26.07 -17.81 27.71
C ALA A 226 -25.80 -18.07 29.20
N THR A 227 -24.64 -18.65 29.52
CA THR A 227 -24.23 -18.91 30.91
C THR A 227 -23.99 -17.61 31.68
N ARG A 228 -23.35 -16.61 31.06
CA ARG A 228 -23.12 -15.28 31.64
C ARG A 228 -24.43 -14.52 31.88
N LEU A 229 -25.35 -14.54 30.92
CA LEU A 229 -26.68 -13.91 31.06
C LEU A 229 -27.46 -14.52 32.23
N ASN A 230 -27.41 -15.85 32.39
CA ASN A 230 -28.04 -16.53 33.52
C ASN A 230 -27.43 -16.14 34.87
N ARG A 231 -26.12 -15.90 34.94
CA ARG A 231 -25.46 -15.36 36.16
C ARG A 231 -25.91 -13.93 36.46
N ILE A 232 -25.96 -13.04 35.46
CA ILE A 232 -26.41 -11.65 35.62
C ILE A 232 -27.86 -11.61 36.10
N LYS A 233 -28.76 -12.41 35.50
CA LYS A 233 -30.17 -12.51 35.93
C LYS A 233 -30.30 -12.96 37.39
N ARG A 234 -29.42 -13.84 37.88
CA ARG A 234 -29.40 -14.26 39.30
C ARG A 234 -28.94 -13.12 40.22
N ILE A 235 -27.91 -12.37 39.84
CA ILE A 235 -27.40 -11.22 40.63
C ILE A 235 -28.44 -10.09 40.66
N ALA A 236 -29.03 -9.75 39.53
CA ALA A 236 -30.05 -8.70 39.43
C ALA A 236 -31.25 -8.98 40.35
N ARG A 237 -31.72 -10.23 40.44
CA ARG A 237 -32.79 -10.63 41.37
C ARG A 237 -32.41 -10.44 42.84
N ALA A 238 -31.14 -10.55 43.20
CA ALA A 238 -30.67 -10.39 44.58
C ALA A 238 -30.45 -8.91 44.96
N VAL A 239 -29.95 -8.09 44.03
CA VAL A 239 -29.53 -6.70 44.31
C VAL A 239 -30.66 -5.69 44.11
N ALA A 240 -31.59 -5.93 43.18
CA ALA A 240 -32.72 -5.04 42.91
C ALA A 240 -33.54 -4.61 44.14
N PRO A 241 -33.94 -5.51 45.07
CA PRO A 241 -34.70 -5.09 46.25
C PRO A 241 -33.88 -4.21 47.22
N ILE A 242 -32.57 -4.44 47.32
CA ILE A 242 -31.68 -3.67 48.20
C ILE A 242 -31.55 -2.23 47.68
N LEU A 243 -31.38 -2.07 46.37
CA LEU A 243 -31.29 -0.76 45.73
C LEU A 243 -32.59 0.05 45.89
N CYS A 244 -33.76 -0.60 45.76
CA CYS A 244 -35.05 0.05 46.00
C CYS A 244 -35.20 0.54 47.45
N VAL A 245 -34.74 -0.23 48.45
CA VAL A 245 -34.78 0.19 49.86
C VAL A 245 -33.85 1.38 50.11
N CYS A 246 -32.65 1.40 49.52
CA CYS A 246 -31.72 2.52 49.62
C CYS A 246 -32.29 3.81 48.98
N ILE A 247 -32.95 3.72 47.83
CA ILE A 247 -33.60 4.86 47.18
C ILE A 247 -34.72 5.42 48.05
N VAL A 248 -35.56 4.56 48.64
CA VAL A 248 -36.60 4.98 49.60
C VAL A 248 -35.99 5.68 50.81
N PHE A 249 -34.87 5.17 51.34
CA PHE A 249 -34.17 5.75 52.48
C PHE A 249 -33.60 7.16 52.18
N VAL A 250 -33.05 7.38 50.98
CA VAL A 250 -32.56 8.70 50.54
C VAL A 250 -33.71 9.69 50.34
N ILE A 251 -34.85 9.25 49.83
CA ILE A 251 -36.05 10.09 49.71
C ILE A 251 -36.55 10.51 51.10
N VAL A 252 -36.53 9.62 52.09
CA VAL A 252 -36.89 9.96 53.48
C VAL A 252 -35.90 10.97 54.07
N LEU A 253 -34.60 10.80 53.85
CA LEU A 253 -33.56 11.73 54.31
C LEU A 253 -33.72 13.14 53.74
N THR A 254 -34.05 13.24 52.46
CA THR A 254 -34.19 14.53 51.76
C THR A 254 -35.52 15.23 52.03
N GLN A 255 -36.60 14.49 52.31
CA GLN A 255 -37.94 15.05 52.52
C GLN A 255 -38.24 15.35 54.00
N VAL A 256 -37.53 14.73 54.95
CA VAL A 256 -37.87 14.80 56.38
C VAL A 256 -36.84 15.56 57.24
N ILE A 257 -35.56 15.62 56.84
CA ILE A 257 -34.48 16.05 57.76
C ILE A 257 -33.88 17.44 57.45
N LEU A 258 -34.10 18.04 56.27
CA LEU A 258 -33.56 19.37 55.92
C LEU A 258 -34.68 20.39 55.63
N PRO A 259 -34.77 21.53 56.35
CA PRO A 259 -35.80 22.53 56.10
C PRO A 259 -35.47 23.45 54.91
N GLN A 260 -36.54 23.79 54.18
CA GLN A 260 -36.59 24.58 52.94
C GLN A 260 -36.02 26.01 53.05
N ARG A 261 -35.39 26.49 51.98
CA ARG A 261 -35.48 27.90 51.56
C ARG A 261 -36.20 27.99 50.22
N ARG A 262 -37.22 28.84 50.19
CA ARG A 262 -38.17 29.07 49.10
C ARG A 262 -37.92 30.46 48.49
N ASN A 263 -38.01 30.57 47.16
CA ASN A 263 -38.85 31.50 46.39
C ASN A 263 -38.41 31.42 44.90
N THR A 264 -39.17 30.78 44.02
CA THR A 264 -40.35 31.28 43.25
C THR A 264 -39.98 32.39 42.26
N ASP A 265 -40.00 32.12 40.96
CA ASP A 265 -41.23 32.28 40.19
C ASP A 265 -41.20 31.47 38.87
N THR A 266 -42.33 30.83 38.63
CA THR A 266 -42.70 30.07 37.43
C THR A 266 -43.57 30.95 36.53
N ARG A 267 -43.45 30.78 35.20
CA ARG A 267 -44.62 30.47 34.36
C ARG A 267 -44.24 30.07 32.93
N ASP A 268 -44.51 28.79 32.67
CA ASP A 268 -44.84 28.17 31.39
C ASP A 268 -46.07 28.81 30.74
N VAL A 269 -46.08 28.86 29.40
CA VAL A 269 -47.12 28.37 28.45
C VAL A 269 -46.38 28.28 27.11
N GLY A 270 -46.25 27.18 26.37
CA GLY A 270 -47.18 26.09 26.09
C GLY A 270 -47.65 26.20 24.64
N GLY A 271 -47.17 25.31 23.76
CA GLY A 271 -47.98 24.76 22.67
C GLY A 271 -47.74 25.24 21.22
N ASN A 272 -47.57 24.22 20.37
CA ASN A 272 -48.05 24.08 18.99
C ASN A 272 -47.12 24.46 17.82
N ASP A 273 -46.63 23.42 17.15
CA ASP A 273 -46.52 23.35 15.68
C ASP A 273 -47.89 23.70 15.03
N PRO A 274 -47.94 24.38 13.86
CA PRO A 274 -47.59 23.69 12.61
C PRO A 274 -47.00 24.55 11.48
N SER A 275 -46.50 23.81 10.48
CA SER A 275 -46.55 24.10 9.03
C SER A 275 -45.53 25.06 8.39
N CYS A 276 -44.72 24.46 7.51
CA CYS A 276 -44.67 24.71 6.06
C CYS A 276 -44.66 26.16 5.57
N ALA A 277 -43.58 26.53 4.88
CA ALA A 277 -43.59 26.77 3.43
C ALA A 277 -42.57 27.86 3.02
N ILE A 278 -41.71 27.46 2.07
CA ILE A 278 -41.38 28.18 0.84
C ILE A 278 -40.81 29.61 0.99
N SER A 279 -39.55 29.73 0.58
CA SER A 279 -39.17 30.75 -0.39
C SER A 279 -38.02 30.20 -1.24
N GLU A 280 -38.38 29.70 -2.42
CA GLU A 280 -37.55 29.71 -3.61
C GLU A 280 -37.24 31.16 -3.97
N GLU A 281 -36.02 31.43 -4.43
CA GLU A 281 -35.82 32.24 -5.63
C GLU A 281 -34.47 31.80 -6.25
N THR A 282 -34.56 31.04 -7.35
CA THR A 282 -34.13 31.39 -8.72
C THR A 282 -32.63 31.70 -8.83
N GLY A 283 -31.80 30.97 -9.58
CA GLY A 283 -32.01 30.30 -10.86
C GLY A 283 -31.20 31.04 -11.92
N LYS A 284 -30.08 30.45 -12.40
CA LYS A 284 -29.67 30.58 -13.80
C LYS A 284 -28.62 29.58 -14.24
N GLU A 285 -28.90 29.06 -15.42
CA GLU A 285 -28.30 27.96 -16.16
C GLU A 285 -26.95 28.26 -16.83
N ILE A 286 -26.14 27.19 -16.91
CA ILE A 286 -25.42 26.61 -18.07
C ILE A 286 -24.54 27.52 -18.95
N ALA A 287 -23.25 27.18 -19.06
CA ALA A 287 -22.60 26.81 -20.34
C ALA A 287 -21.14 26.33 -20.18
N ASP A 288 -20.91 25.16 -20.77
CA ASP A 288 -19.70 24.55 -21.35
C ASP A 288 -18.38 25.34 -21.44
N GLY A 289 -17.28 24.59 -21.34
CA GLY A 289 -16.06 24.88 -22.10
C GLY A 289 -14.75 24.78 -21.31
N GLU A 290 -14.13 23.60 -21.42
CA GLU A 290 -12.69 23.33 -21.56
C GLU A 290 -11.63 24.39 -21.18
N GLN A 291 -10.63 23.87 -20.45
CA GLN A 291 -9.19 24.23 -20.44
C GLN A 291 -8.67 25.31 -19.47
N ASN A 292 -7.73 24.82 -18.65
CA ASN A 292 -6.57 25.49 -18.03
C ASN A 292 -6.78 26.62 -17.01
N LYS A 293 -6.41 26.35 -15.74
CA LYS A 293 -5.58 27.20 -14.83
C LYS A 293 -5.68 26.71 -13.36
N PRO A 294 -4.80 27.15 -12.44
CA PRO A 294 -3.33 27.26 -12.46
C PRO A 294 -2.70 26.52 -11.26
N HIS A 295 -1.37 26.47 -11.14
CA HIS A 295 -0.69 26.11 -9.89
C HIS A 295 -1.30 26.90 -8.72
N GLN A 296 -1.88 26.19 -7.74
CA GLN A 296 -2.22 26.78 -6.45
C GLN A 296 -0.91 27.16 -5.76
N GLU A 297 -0.73 28.45 -5.48
CA GLU A 297 0.30 28.94 -4.56
C GLU A 297 0.17 28.16 -3.25
N GLU A 298 1.28 27.57 -2.78
CA GLU A 298 1.31 26.88 -1.49
C GLU A 298 0.94 27.89 -0.39
N LYS A 299 -0.25 27.71 0.21
CA LYS A 299 -0.68 28.48 1.37
C LYS A 299 0.38 28.35 2.47
N ASN A 300 0.73 29.48 3.09
CA ASN A 300 1.56 29.49 4.28
C ASN A 300 0.86 28.67 5.39
N LEU A 301 1.54 27.68 5.96
CA LEU A 301 0.98 26.77 6.97
C LEU A 301 0.41 27.51 8.20
N ALA A 302 0.88 28.73 8.49
CA ALA A 302 0.36 29.57 9.56
C ALA A 302 -1.06 30.11 9.31
N GLU A 303 -1.48 30.24 8.05
CA GLU A 303 -2.79 30.80 7.64
C GLU A 303 -3.84 29.71 7.35
N VAL A 304 -3.46 28.44 7.53
CA VAL A 304 -4.32 27.28 7.26
C VAL A 304 -5.30 27.08 8.40
N GLU A 305 -6.55 26.71 8.10
CA GLU A 305 -7.60 26.42 9.09
C GLU A 305 -8.11 24.98 8.97
N ALA A 306 -8.90 24.51 9.94
CA ALA A 306 -9.51 23.19 9.87
C ALA A 306 -10.37 23.05 8.59
N GLY A 307 -10.20 21.91 7.89
CA GLY A 307 -10.82 21.63 6.59
C GLY A 307 -9.97 22.03 5.37
N ASP A 308 -8.95 22.87 5.54
CA ASP A 308 -8.02 23.16 4.45
C ASP A 308 -7.16 21.95 4.06
N ILE A 309 -6.61 22.00 2.85
CA ILE A 309 -5.68 20.98 2.34
C ILE A 309 -4.30 21.59 2.19
N VAL A 310 -3.30 20.91 2.75
CA VAL A 310 -1.89 21.28 2.66
C VAL A 310 -1.08 20.17 1.99
N SER A 311 0.07 20.53 1.42
CA SER A 311 1.03 19.55 0.87
C SER A 311 2.25 19.46 1.78
N PHE A 312 2.63 18.24 2.17
CA PHE A 312 3.76 18.02 3.08
C PHE A 312 4.32 16.60 2.89
N GLY A 313 5.61 16.45 2.63
CA GLY A 313 6.21 15.17 2.27
C GLY A 313 5.91 14.69 0.84
N LEU A 314 6.63 13.65 0.43
CA LEU A 314 6.57 13.00 -0.87
C LEU A 314 6.41 11.48 -0.71
N TYR A 315 5.43 10.88 -1.35
CA TYR A 315 5.22 9.43 -1.37
C TYR A 315 4.73 8.97 -2.74
N GLU A 316 5.05 7.73 -3.10
CA GLU A 316 4.56 7.11 -4.33
C GLU A 316 3.05 6.94 -4.25
N GLN A 317 2.31 7.45 -5.24
CA GLN A 317 0.85 7.43 -5.24
C GLN A 317 0.25 6.96 -6.57
N ASP A 318 0.93 7.14 -7.70
CA ASP A 318 0.40 6.74 -9.03
C ASP A 318 0.96 5.39 -9.53
N ASN A 319 1.78 4.72 -8.70
CA ASN A 319 2.41 3.44 -9.01
C ASN A 319 3.35 3.49 -10.23
N ALA A 320 3.91 4.66 -10.52
CA ALA A 320 4.72 4.91 -11.69
C ALA A 320 6.15 5.37 -11.33
N GLU A 321 6.87 4.59 -10.50
CA GLU A 321 8.22 4.87 -9.93
C GLU A 321 9.21 5.68 -10.81
N SER A 322 9.12 5.55 -12.14
CA SER A 322 9.84 6.34 -13.14
C SER A 322 9.66 7.87 -13.07
N ASN A 323 8.54 8.38 -12.57
CA ASN A 323 8.26 9.82 -12.43
C ASN A 323 8.73 10.39 -11.08
N GLY A 324 8.99 9.50 -10.11
CA GLY A 324 9.38 9.83 -8.74
C GLY A 324 8.19 10.25 -7.87
N LYS A 325 8.37 10.13 -6.55
CA LYS A 325 7.32 10.34 -5.53
C LYS A 325 6.54 11.64 -5.66
N GLU A 326 5.22 11.56 -5.49
CA GLU A 326 4.27 12.67 -5.52
C GLU A 326 4.13 13.38 -4.17
N LYS A 327 3.75 14.67 -4.21
CA LYS A 327 3.38 15.42 -3.00
C LYS A 327 2.17 14.80 -2.31
N ILE A 328 2.30 14.56 -1.01
CA ILE A 328 1.20 14.06 -0.19
C ILE A 328 0.30 15.24 0.18
N LYS A 329 -0.99 15.10 -0.11
CA LYS A 329 -2.02 16.06 0.32
C LYS A 329 -2.61 15.62 1.66
N TRP A 330 -2.72 16.56 2.58
CA TRP A 330 -3.23 16.35 3.92
C TRP A 330 -4.42 17.27 4.20
N ILE A 331 -5.45 16.74 4.84
CA ILE A 331 -6.60 17.47 5.36
C ILE A 331 -6.28 17.91 6.78
N VAL A 332 -6.43 19.20 7.07
CA VAL A 332 -6.28 19.73 8.43
C VAL A 332 -7.52 19.40 9.25
N LEU A 333 -7.37 18.60 10.30
CA LEU A 333 -8.48 18.21 11.18
C LEU A 333 -8.72 19.25 12.27
N THR A 334 -7.65 19.78 12.85
CA THR A 334 -7.72 20.86 13.82
C THR A 334 -6.40 21.64 13.86
N LYS A 335 -6.49 22.88 14.36
CA LYS A 335 -5.37 23.79 14.56
C LYS A 335 -5.31 24.19 16.03
N GLU A 336 -4.16 23.98 16.63
CA GLU A 336 -3.78 24.59 17.89
C GLU A 336 -2.81 25.75 17.62
N GLU A 337 -2.55 26.61 18.61
CA GLU A 337 -1.77 27.86 18.42
C GLU A 337 -0.50 27.66 17.56
N ASN A 338 0.27 26.59 17.80
CA ASN A 338 1.57 26.37 17.16
C ASN A 338 1.67 25.05 16.38
N ARG A 339 0.57 24.31 16.19
CA ARG A 339 0.61 23.01 15.50
C ARG A 339 -0.71 22.63 14.83
N LEU A 340 -0.62 21.80 13.80
CA LEU A 340 -1.75 21.30 13.02
C LEU A 340 -1.86 19.79 13.18
N LEU A 341 -3.05 19.29 13.51
CA LEU A 341 -3.35 17.87 13.33
C LEU A 341 -3.85 17.66 11.91
N VAL A 342 -3.20 16.77 11.18
CA VAL A 342 -3.54 16.47 9.80
C VAL A 342 -3.75 14.98 9.58
N ILE A 343 -4.56 14.63 8.58
CA ILE A 343 -4.73 13.27 8.07
C ILE A 343 -4.55 13.26 6.55
N SER A 344 -3.98 12.19 5.99
CA SER A 344 -3.82 12.11 4.54
C SER A 344 -5.18 12.20 3.83
N ARG A 345 -5.22 12.93 2.72
CA ARG A 345 -6.42 13.08 1.88
C ARG A 345 -6.83 11.73 1.29
N TYR A 346 -5.84 10.97 0.83
CA TYR A 346 -5.98 9.65 0.25
C TYR A 346 -5.44 8.58 1.19
N ALA A 347 -5.89 7.34 1.00
CA ALA A 347 -5.22 6.17 1.54
C ALA A 347 -3.93 5.94 0.74
N LEU A 348 -2.78 6.12 1.38
CA LEU A 348 -1.49 6.23 0.68
C LEU A 348 -0.87 4.86 0.35
N ASP A 349 -1.23 3.84 1.11
CA ASP A 349 -0.66 2.49 0.98
C ASP A 349 -1.65 1.43 1.50
N CYS A 350 -1.35 0.15 1.27
CA CYS A 350 -2.06 -0.99 1.83
C CYS A 350 -1.13 -1.85 2.70
N GLN A 351 -1.48 -2.00 3.98
CA GLN A 351 -0.72 -2.80 4.92
C GLN A 351 -1.67 -3.51 5.89
N PRO A 352 -1.37 -4.76 6.30
CA PRO A 352 -2.09 -5.37 7.41
C PRO A 352 -1.80 -4.59 8.69
N TYR A 353 -2.81 -4.44 9.55
CA TYR A 353 -2.65 -3.83 10.86
C TYR A 353 -1.52 -4.51 11.66
N ASN A 354 -1.43 -5.84 11.56
CA ASN A 354 -0.35 -6.63 12.09
C ASN A 354 0.02 -7.76 11.12
N ALA A 355 1.31 -7.99 10.87
CA ALA A 355 1.80 -8.96 9.89
C ALA A 355 1.31 -10.41 10.14
N ARG A 356 0.90 -10.74 11.37
CA ARG A 356 0.30 -12.02 11.73
C ARG A 356 -1.09 -11.83 12.29
N TYR A 357 -1.99 -12.74 11.95
CA TYR A 357 -3.32 -12.84 12.55
C TYR A 357 -3.24 -13.46 13.96
N VAL A 358 -2.90 -12.61 14.93
CA VAL A 358 -2.76 -12.94 16.35
C VAL A 358 -3.34 -11.79 17.18
N ASP A 359 -3.61 -12.06 18.46
CA ASP A 359 -3.97 -11.02 19.41
C ASP A 359 -2.88 -9.95 19.46
N THR A 360 -3.28 -8.69 19.35
CA THR A 360 -2.35 -7.55 19.27
C THR A 360 -3.02 -6.28 19.78
N THR A 361 -2.23 -5.21 19.90
CA THR A 361 -2.68 -3.85 20.25
C THR A 361 -1.96 -2.86 19.33
N TRP A 362 -2.37 -1.59 19.35
CA TRP A 362 -1.67 -0.55 18.59
C TRP A 362 -0.18 -0.47 18.98
N GLU A 363 0.11 -0.56 20.27
CA GLU A 363 1.47 -0.48 20.84
C GLU A 363 2.45 -1.44 20.17
N VAL A 364 2.04 -2.68 19.93
CA VAL A 364 2.92 -3.77 19.48
C VAL A 364 2.69 -4.19 18.02
N CYS A 365 1.75 -3.56 17.31
CA CYS A 365 1.45 -3.95 15.94
C CYS A 365 2.54 -3.52 14.95
N THR A 366 2.71 -4.28 13.87
CA THR A 366 3.70 -3.96 12.85
C THR A 366 3.39 -2.71 12.06
N LEU A 367 2.11 -2.32 11.91
CA LEU A 367 1.72 -1.13 11.17
C LEU A 367 2.19 0.15 11.86
N ARG A 368 2.05 0.25 13.19
CA ARG A 368 2.58 1.38 13.97
C ARG A 368 4.09 1.53 13.76
N ARG A 369 4.82 0.42 13.80
CA ARG A 369 6.28 0.42 13.57
C ARG A 369 6.60 0.90 12.15
N TRP A 370 5.94 0.35 11.13
CA TRP A 370 6.14 0.75 9.74
C TRP A 370 5.88 2.26 9.55
N LEU A 371 4.81 2.80 10.16
CA LEU A 371 4.48 4.23 10.09
C LEU A 371 5.59 5.12 10.66
N ASN A 372 6.17 4.74 11.80
CA ASN A 372 7.16 5.55 12.52
C ASN A 372 8.61 5.28 12.09
N GLU A 373 8.86 4.19 11.37
CA GLU A 373 10.17 3.84 10.82
C GLU A 373 10.17 4.04 9.31
N GLU A 374 9.75 3.04 8.54
CA GLU A 374 9.89 3.01 7.08
C GLU A 374 9.15 4.16 6.39
N PHE A 375 7.85 4.31 6.64
CA PHE A 375 7.05 5.38 6.04
C PHE A 375 7.59 6.76 6.40
N PHE A 376 7.85 7.01 7.69
CA PHE A 376 8.40 8.30 8.15
C PHE A 376 9.73 8.65 7.49
N GLN A 377 10.63 7.67 7.31
CA GLN A 377 11.90 7.90 6.65
C GLN A 377 11.76 8.14 5.14
N MET A 378 10.82 7.46 4.51
CA MET A 378 10.59 7.56 3.06
C MET A 378 9.77 8.77 2.65
N ALA A 379 8.82 9.19 3.48
CA ALA A 379 7.82 10.20 3.14
C ALA A 379 8.29 11.63 3.38
N PHE A 380 9.23 11.84 4.31
CA PHE A 380 9.61 13.19 4.76
C PHE A 380 11.11 13.43 4.60
N SER A 381 11.48 14.63 4.15
CA SER A 381 12.85 15.13 4.20
C SER A 381 13.31 15.42 5.63
N ASP A 382 14.60 15.58 5.86
CA ASP A 382 15.12 15.83 7.21
C ASP A 382 14.54 17.12 7.82
N SER A 383 14.40 18.19 7.03
CA SER A 383 13.75 19.44 7.45
C SER A 383 12.26 19.29 7.75
N GLU A 384 11.56 18.36 7.08
CA GLU A 384 10.15 18.09 7.37
C GLU A 384 10.00 17.23 8.62
N LYS A 385 10.91 16.25 8.83
CA LYS A 385 10.94 15.40 10.02
C LYS A 385 11.12 16.21 11.30
N GLU A 386 11.88 17.31 11.24
CA GLU A 386 12.07 18.25 12.36
C GLU A 386 10.76 18.92 12.78
N LYS A 387 9.83 19.11 11.84
CA LYS A 387 8.50 19.70 12.09
C LYS A 387 7.45 18.69 12.54
N ILE A 388 7.77 17.39 12.56
CA ILE A 388 6.84 16.36 12.98
C ILE A 388 7.10 16.01 14.45
N SER A 389 6.20 16.51 15.29
CA SER A 389 6.22 16.31 16.74
C SER A 389 6.02 14.84 17.10
N THR A 390 6.78 14.38 18.09
CA THR A 390 6.45 13.12 18.79
C THR A 390 5.39 13.43 19.82
N VAL A 391 4.23 12.78 19.73
CA VAL A 391 3.08 13.00 20.62
C VAL A 391 2.72 11.74 21.37
N THR A 392 2.11 11.92 22.54
CA THR A 392 1.49 10.83 23.28
C THR A 392 0.15 10.48 22.63
N VAL A 393 0.04 9.25 22.11
CA VAL A 393 -1.17 8.70 21.52
C VAL A 393 -1.83 7.78 22.55
N ALA A 394 -3.00 8.17 23.05
CA ALA A 394 -3.71 7.46 24.13
C ALA A 394 -4.27 6.12 23.65
N ALA A 395 -4.32 5.10 24.51
CA ALA A 395 -5.00 3.83 24.20
C ALA A 395 -6.53 3.95 24.38
N ASP A 396 -7.20 4.67 23.46
CA ASP A 396 -8.65 4.88 23.56
C ASP A 396 -9.43 3.56 23.43
N PRO A 397 -10.33 3.25 24.38
CA PRO A 397 -11.13 2.04 24.34
C PRO A 397 -12.13 2.08 23.18
N ASN A 398 -12.50 0.91 22.68
CA ASN A 398 -13.61 0.78 21.76
C ASN A 398 -14.93 1.08 22.50
N PRO A 399 -15.82 1.95 21.98
CA PRO A 399 -17.06 2.31 22.66
C PRO A 399 -18.06 1.15 22.77
N ASP A 400 -18.01 0.19 21.84
CA ASP A 400 -18.97 -0.92 21.75
C ASP A 400 -18.45 -2.20 22.41
N TYR A 401 -17.12 -2.32 22.58
CA TYR A 401 -16.47 -3.55 23.01
C TYR A 401 -15.43 -3.31 24.10
N SER A 402 -15.40 -4.17 25.11
CA SER A 402 -14.42 -4.13 26.21
C SER A 402 -13.10 -4.83 25.87
N THR A 403 -12.69 -4.82 24.60
CA THR A 403 -11.38 -5.33 24.16
C THR A 403 -10.28 -4.44 24.73
N ASP A 404 -9.16 -5.04 25.14
CA ASP A 404 -8.05 -4.29 25.72
C ASP A 404 -7.42 -3.37 24.66
N PRO A 405 -7.44 -2.03 24.84
CA PRO A 405 -6.82 -1.11 23.89
C PRO A 405 -5.29 -1.14 23.94
N GLY A 406 -4.70 -1.80 24.94
CA GLY A 406 -3.27 -1.77 25.20
C GLY A 406 -2.83 -0.50 25.93
N GLU A 407 -1.55 -0.17 25.82
CA GLU A 407 -0.95 0.98 26.49
C GLU A 407 -0.85 2.21 25.58
N GLU A 408 -0.72 3.38 26.21
CA GLU A 408 -0.40 4.62 25.50
C GLU A 408 1.00 4.54 24.84
N THR A 409 1.17 5.29 23.75
CA THR A 409 2.38 5.23 22.92
C THR A 409 2.93 6.62 22.64
N SER A 410 4.18 6.69 22.20
CA SER A 410 4.82 7.92 21.72
C SER A 410 5.11 7.79 20.23
N ASP A 411 4.33 8.49 19.40
CA ASP A 411 4.31 8.33 17.96
C ASP A 411 4.52 9.68 17.26
N LYS A 412 5.16 9.64 16.08
CA LYS A 412 5.25 10.76 15.14
C LYS A 412 4.13 10.70 14.11
N VAL A 413 3.88 9.50 13.59
CA VAL A 413 2.81 9.21 12.64
C VAL A 413 1.95 8.09 13.21
N PHE A 414 0.64 8.26 13.18
CA PHE A 414 -0.32 7.34 13.79
C PHE A 414 -1.58 7.20 12.93
N LEU A 415 -2.49 6.32 13.34
CA LEU A 415 -3.85 6.26 12.81
C LEU A 415 -4.82 6.86 13.82
N LEU A 416 -5.93 7.43 13.37
CA LEU A 416 -6.95 7.92 14.29
C LEU A 416 -7.65 6.78 15.04
N SER A 417 -8.11 7.04 16.26
CA SER A 417 -9.01 6.17 17.02
C SER A 417 -10.47 6.38 16.62
N ILE A 418 -11.37 5.48 17.06
CA ILE A 418 -12.82 5.68 16.90
C ILE A 418 -13.25 7.01 17.56
N LYS A 419 -12.67 7.35 18.72
CA LYS A 419 -12.96 8.59 19.43
C LYS A 419 -12.56 9.81 18.59
N GLU A 420 -11.33 9.84 18.10
CA GLU A 420 -10.80 10.93 17.27
C GLU A 420 -11.56 11.07 15.94
N VAL A 421 -11.92 9.96 15.30
CA VAL A 421 -12.74 9.99 14.07
C VAL A 421 -14.12 10.58 14.33
N ASN A 422 -14.77 10.24 15.44
CA ASN A 422 -16.07 10.84 15.80
C ASN A 422 -15.94 12.32 16.21
N GLU A 423 -14.78 12.73 16.71
CA GLU A 423 -14.51 14.12 17.09
C GLU A 423 -14.29 15.02 15.87
N TYR A 424 -13.49 14.56 14.90
CA TYR A 424 -13.05 15.39 13.78
C TYR A 424 -13.88 15.23 12.49
N PHE A 425 -14.68 14.18 12.34
CA PHE A 425 -15.54 13.97 11.18
C PHE A 425 -17.01 14.00 11.57
N HIS A 426 -17.79 14.87 10.92
CA HIS A 426 -19.18 15.14 11.31
C HIS A 426 -20.22 14.30 10.56
N SER A 427 -19.80 13.55 9.53
CA SER A 427 -20.67 12.65 8.77
C SER A 427 -19.90 11.43 8.22
N ASP A 428 -20.63 10.40 7.78
CA ASP A 428 -20.04 9.28 7.04
C ASP A 428 -19.36 9.77 5.76
N GLU A 429 -19.99 10.71 5.04
CA GLU A 429 -19.46 11.30 3.80
C GLU A 429 -18.06 11.93 3.99
N ASP A 430 -17.85 12.61 5.12
CA ASP A 430 -16.55 13.22 5.43
C ASP A 430 -15.45 12.16 5.64
N ARG A 431 -15.83 10.95 6.11
CA ARG A 431 -14.91 9.84 6.40
C ARG A 431 -14.55 9.01 5.18
N ILE A 432 -15.36 9.07 4.10
CA ILE A 432 -15.08 8.37 2.86
C ILE A 432 -13.71 8.78 2.31
N CYS A 433 -12.93 7.78 1.94
CA CYS A 433 -11.56 7.93 1.46
C CYS A 433 -11.38 7.21 0.12
N GLU A 434 -10.73 7.88 -0.81
CA GLU A 434 -10.22 7.29 -2.06
C GLU A 434 -8.83 6.68 -1.79
N ALA A 435 -8.52 5.55 -2.43
CA ALA A 435 -7.18 4.98 -2.42
C ALA A 435 -6.33 5.62 -3.51
N THR A 436 -5.01 5.62 -3.33
CA THR A 436 -4.07 5.92 -4.42
C THR A 436 -3.86 4.67 -5.27
N ASP A 437 -3.47 4.83 -6.53
CA ASP A 437 -3.17 3.69 -7.43
C ASP A 437 -2.09 2.78 -6.82
N TYR A 438 -1.12 3.39 -6.12
CA TYR A 438 -0.10 2.66 -5.37
C TYR A 438 -0.69 1.81 -4.23
N ALA A 439 -1.66 2.34 -3.48
CA ALA A 439 -2.33 1.58 -2.43
C ALA A 439 -3.16 0.42 -3.01
N GLU A 440 -3.82 0.62 -4.16
CA GLU A 440 -4.56 -0.43 -4.86
C GLU A 440 -3.64 -1.55 -5.37
N GLU A 441 -2.51 -1.18 -5.99
CA GLU A 441 -1.51 -2.15 -6.45
C GLU A 441 -0.91 -2.95 -5.28
N ASN A 442 -0.73 -2.31 -4.12
CA ASN A 442 -0.31 -2.99 -2.89
C ASN A 442 -1.42 -3.83 -2.23
N GLY A 443 -2.58 -3.96 -2.87
CA GLY A 443 -3.67 -4.85 -2.46
C GLY A 443 -4.81 -4.16 -1.72
N GLY A 444 -4.83 -2.83 -1.68
CA GLY A 444 -5.90 -2.04 -1.08
C GLY A 444 -7.24 -2.37 -1.71
N LEU A 445 -8.21 -2.78 -0.90
CA LEU A 445 -9.53 -3.11 -1.43
C LEU A 445 -10.35 -1.83 -1.60
N THR A 446 -10.88 -1.65 -2.81
CA THR A 446 -11.85 -0.62 -3.15
C THR A 446 -13.21 -1.23 -3.49
N SER A 447 -14.24 -0.39 -3.56
CA SER A 447 -15.61 -0.81 -3.86
C SER A 447 -16.20 0.00 -5.01
N ASP A 448 -16.54 -0.68 -6.11
CA ASP A 448 -17.28 -0.09 -7.23
C ASP A 448 -18.71 0.34 -6.85
N GLY A 449 -19.25 -0.19 -5.75
CA GLY A 449 -20.60 0.12 -5.25
C GLY A 449 -20.70 1.41 -4.43
N TYR A 450 -19.56 2.02 -4.07
CA TYR A 450 -19.50 3.23 -3.26
C TYR A 450 -18.44 4.15 -3.87
N THR A 451 -18.86 5.31 -4.38
CA THR A 451 -17.97 6.24 -5.07
C THR A 451 -17.96 7.62 -4.42
N LYS A 452 -16.83 8.31 -4.50
CA LYS A 452 -16.68 9.71 -4.13
C LYS A 452 -16.13 10.46 -5.33
N ASN A 453 -16.85 11.50 -5.78
CA ASN A 453 -16.51 12.24 -7.00
C ASN A 453 -16.36 11.37 -8.27
N GLY A 454 -17.01 10.20 -8.31
CA GLY A 454 -16.93 9.25 -9.42
C GLY A 454 -15.83 8.20 -9.30
N GLU A 455 -14.97 8.28 -8.28
CA GLU A 455 -13.89 7.32 -8.03
C GLU A 455 -14.29 6.30 -6.97
N ALA A 456 -13.76 5.08 -7.08
CA ALA A 456 -14.02 4.00 -6.12
C ALA A 456 -13.46 4.35 -4.73
N THR A 457 -14.19 3.97 -3.69
CA THR A 457 -13.80 4.26 -2.31
C THR A 457 -13.15 3.05 -1.66
N CYS A 458 -12.34 3.29 -0.63
CA CYS A 458 -11.63 2.25 0.12
C CYS A 458 -12.04 2.23 1.60
N TRP A 459 -11.79 1.11 2.27
CA TRP A 459 -11.89 1.03 3.72
C TRP A 459 -10.51 1.21 4.35
N TRP A 460 -10.43 1.86 5.51
CA TRP A 460 -9.14 2.20 6.13
C TRP A 460 -9.12 1.93 7.64
N TRP A 461 -7.92 1.59 8.14
CA TRP A 461 -7.71 1.18 9.53
C TRP A 461 -7.86 2.31 10.54
N LEU A 462 -8.37 1.97 11.72
CA LEU A 462 -8.30 2.79 12.94
C LEU A 462 -7.37 2.10 13.94
N ARG A 463 -6.71 2.88 14.81
CA ARG A 463 -5.85 2.30 15.86
C ARG A 463 -6.62 1.59 16.98
N SER A 464 -7.89 1.93 17.18
CA SER A 464 -8.74 1.29 18.20
C SER A 464 -8.91 -0.21 17.95
N PRO A 465 -8.94 -1.04 19.02
CA PRO A 465 -9.19 -2.47 18.86
C PRO A 465 -10.60 -2.74 18.32
N GLY A 466 -10.80 -3.88 17.67
CA GLY A 466 -12.10 -4.36 17.21
C GLY A 466 -12.84 -5.18 18.27
N PHE A 467 -13.75 -6.03 17.82
CA PHE A 467 -14.53 -6.91 18.71
C PHE A 467 -13.66 -7.97 19.42
N PHE A 468 -12.59 -8.43 18.76
CA PHE A 468 -11.61 -9.36 19.32
C PHE A 468 -10.24 -8.71 19.40
N GLN A 469 -9.36 -9.22 20.27
CA GLN A 469 -7.98 -8.73 20.40
C GLN A 469 -7.14 -8.92 19.11
N ASN A 470 -7.54 -9.84 18.24
CA ASN A 470 -6.96 -10.04 16.91
C ASN A 470 -7.72 -9.29 15.78
N SER A 471 -8.52 -8.28 16.14
CA SER A 471 -9.24 -7.42 15.21
C SER A 471 -8.96 -5.95 15.53
N ALA A 472 -8.93 -5.10 14.50
CA ALA A 472 -8.81 -3.65 14.65
C ALA A 472 -10.00 -2.95 13.98
N ALA A 473 -10.47 -1.85 14.57
CA ALA A 473 -11.57 -1.08 14.03
C ALA A 473 -11.21 -0.44 12.69
N ARG A 474 -12.22 -0.10 11.89
CA ARG A 474 -12.03 0.50 10.57
C ARG A 474 -13.16 1.43 10.20
N VAL A 475 -12.91 2.32 9.25
CA VAL A 475 -13.94 3.01 8.48
C VAL A 475 -14.20 2.21 7.20
N HIS A 476 -15.46 1.96 6.89
CA HIS A 476 -15.91 1.19 5.73
C HIS A 476 -16.01 2.06 4.47
N TYR A 477 -16.25 1.44 3.30
CA TYR A 477 -16.30 2.11 2.00
C TYR A 477 -17.29 3.28 1.94
N ASP A 478 -18.40 3.17 2.65
CA ASP A 478 -19.45 4.18 2.77
C ASP A 478 -19.19 5.22 3.87
N GLY A 479 -18.01 5.19 4.49
CA GLY A 479 -17.62 6.13 5.55
C GLY A 479 -18.12 5.75 6.95
N SER A 480 -18.91 4.69 7.07
CA SER A 480 -19.41 4.23 8.36
C SER A 480 -18.31 3.57 9.22
N ILE A 481 -18.37 3.79 10.53
CA ILE A 481 -17.39 3.22 11.47
C ILE A 481 -17.80 1.81 11.84
N TYR A 482 -16.96 0.83 11.51
CA TYR A 482 -17.14 -0.56 11.92
C TYR A 482 -16.33 -0.82 13.19
N CYS A 483 -16.93 -0.54 14.35
CA CYS A 483 -16.33 -0.80 15.66
C CYS A 483 -15.96 -2.27 15.87
N SER A 484 -16.67 -3.21 15.21
CA SER A 484 -16.33 -4.64 15.27
C SER A 484 -15.00 -4.95 14.59
N GLY A 485 -14.62 -4.10 13.65
CA GLY A 485 -13.34 -4.14 12.98
C GLY A 485 -13.20 -5.25 11.95
N ARG A 486 -11.93 -5.51 11.62
CA ARG A 486 -11.49 -6.55 10.69
C ARG A 486 -10.27 -7.24 11.29
N GLY A 487 -10.02 -8.48 10.90
CA GLY A 487 -8.88 -9.24 11.40
C GLY A 487 -7.56 -8.52 11.12
N VAL A 488 -6.69 -8.41 12.12
CA VAL A 488 -5.47 -7.56 12.02
C VAL A 488 -4.48 -7.99 10.94
N GLY A 489 -4.52 -9.27 10.54
CA GLY A 489 -3.71 -9.81 9.45
C GLY A 489 -4.34 -9.67 8.05
N ASP A 490 -5.46 -8.95 7.91
CA ASP A 490 -6.09 -8.71 6.61
C ASP A 490 -5.20 -7.81 5.75
N THR A 491 -4.86 -8.28 4.56
CA THR A 491 -3.92 -7.62 3.65
C THR A 491 -4.60 -6.63 2.71
N GLY A 492 -5.92 -6.42 2.84
CA GLY A 492 -6.69 -5.50 2.01
C GLY A 492 -6.95 -4.14 2.65
N GLY A 493 -6.32 -3.85 3.78
CA GLY A 493 -6.60 -2.67 4.59
C GLY A 493 -5.76 -1.47 4.22
N CYS A 494 -6.44 -0.41 3.77
CA CYS A 494 -5.77 0.83 3.39
C CYS A 494 -5.30 1.64 4.61
N VAL A 495 -4.18 2.34 4.43
CA VAL A 495 -3.50 3.09 5.47
C VAL A 495 -3.73 4.59 5.24
N ARG A 496 -4.33 5.24 6.23
CA ARG A 496 -4.62 6.67 6.21
C ARG A 496 -3.90 7.35 7.39
N PRO A 497 -2.61 7.70 7.24
CA PRO A 497 -1.81 8.26 8.33
C PRO A 497 -2.30 9.64 8.78
N ALA A 498 -2.06 9.92 10.06
CA ALA A 498 -2.26 11.21 10.70
C ALA A 498 -1.01 11.60 11.51
N MET A 499 -0.79 12.90 11.68
CA MET A 499 0.36 13.43 12.43
C MET A 499 0.12 14.87 12.88
N TRP A 500 0.95 15.32 13.83
CA TRP A 500 1.03 16.72 14.22
C TRP A 500 2.21 17.40 13.51
N ILE A 501 1.94 18.53 12.86
CA ILE A 501 2.95 19.39 12.24
C ILE A 501 3.13 20.65 13.09
N ASP A 502 4.35 20.90 13.55
CA ASP A 502 4.72 22.11 14.26
C ASP A 502 4.96 23.26 13.28
N LEU A 503 4.38 24.42 13.60
CA LEU A 503 4.47 25.62 12.76
C LEU A 503 5.71 26.48 13.05
N GLU A 504 6.39 26.22 14.18
CA GLU A 504 7.52 27.02 14.68
C GLU A 504 8.86 26.26 14.71
N ALA A 505 8.89 25.00 14.28
CA ALA A 505 10.06 24.12 14.34
C ALA A 505 11.15 24.44 13.32
#